data_AF-A0AAU4BZG1-F1
#
_entry.id   AF-A0AAU4BZG1-F1
#
_cell.length_a   1.000
_cell.length_b   1.000
_cell.length_c   1.000
_cell.angle_alpha   90.00
_cell.angle_beta   90.00
_cell.angle_gamma   90.00
#
_symmetry.space_group_name_H-M   'P 1'
#
loop_
_entity.id
_entity.type
_entity.pdbx_description
1 polymer ?
#
loop_
_entity_poly.entity_id
_entity_poly.type
_entity_poly.pdbx_seq_one_letter_code
_entity_poly.pdbx_strand_id
1 'polypeptide(L)'
;MPAVLRSPARSEGSGGTTTIRLLPQDPEWLWDFFMTHDLLLAPFHAAWAARRHGVGEDIAPAWPPGLENLTGLDAPACLDAWARVHHALPRVLRDRALLHQDRAAPTRRSTLRAPDGRPLVPLHAVTVSEDDLLSLRRVRRAIRAGARAMPSLVVTRRPDGSADVHGIASPGDYRGTVDRTVAVLSLTPDGDTDVLAEALAPRTATPRTDLSDEQYAAYRRFADRLAAAATTGGSGGDRALFRSRY
;
A
#
# COMPACT_ATOMS: atom_id res chain seq x y z
N MET A 1 -36.59 28.11 -27.04
CA MET A 1 -36.66 27.59 -25.66
C MET A 1 -35.53 26.58 -25.49
N PRO A 2 -34.53 26.79 -24.63
CA PRO A 2 -33.39 25.89 -24.55
C PRO A 2 -33.77 24.62 -23.78
N ALA A 3 -33.35 23.47 -24.33
CA ALA A 3 -33.49 22.17 -23.70
C ALA A 3 -32.65 22.11 -22.43
N VAL A 4 -33.31 21.92 -21.28
CA VAL A 4 -32.65 21.64 -20.00
C VAL A 4 -32.01 20.24 -20.12
N LEU A 5 -30.70 20.22 -20.30
CA LEU A 5 -29.88 19.03 -20.15
C LEU A 5 -30.05 18.52 -18.71
N ARG A 6 -30.82 17.43 -18.55
CA ARG A 6 -30.88 16.67 -17.31
C ARG A 6 -29.47 16.15 -17.02
N SER A 7 -28.91 16.55 -15.87
CA SER A 7 -27.71 15.95 -15.31
C SER A 7 -27.87 14.43 -15.25
N PRO A 8 -26.89 13.63 -15.66
CA PRO A 8 -26.97 12.19 -15.48
C PRO A 8 -27.02 11.90 -13.98
N ALA A 9 -28.00 11.08 -13.61
CA ALA A 9 -28.24 10.60 -12.26
C ALA A 9 -26.93 10.11 -11.62
N ARG A 10 -26.67 10.55 -10.38
CA ARG A 10 -25.72 9.88 -9.50
C ARG A 10 -26.12 8.41 -9.47
N SER A 11 -25.24 7.54 -9.95
CA SER A 11 -25.39 6.11 -9.75
C SER A 11 -25.14 5.84 -8.28
N GLU A 12 -26.20 5.86 -7.47
CA GLU A 12 -26.28 5.07 -6.25
C GLU A 12 -26.12 3.61 -6.67
N GLY A 13 -24.98 2.99 -6.37
CA GLY A 13 -24.68 1.67 -6.92
C GLY A 13 -23.38 1.06 -6.40
N SER A 14 -23.28 0.89 -5.09
CA SER A 14 -22.79 -0.32 -4.40
C SER A 14 -22.47 0.06 -2.96
N GLY A 15 -23.41 -0.23 -2.05
CA GLY A 15 -23.22 -0.07 -0.61
C GLY A 15 -22.28 -1.14 -0.05
N GLY A 16 -21.02 -1.11 -0.49
CA GLY A 16 -19.96 -1.94 0.09
C GLY A 16 -19.68 -1.52 1.53
N THR A 17 -19.44 -2.49 2.41
CA THR A 17 -19.06 -2.22 3.80
C THR A 17 -17.78 -1.39 3.83
N THR A 18 -17.83 -0.22 4.46
CA THR A 18 -16.65 0.60 4.72
C THR A 18 -16.18 0.44 6.16
N THR A 19 -14.88 0.51 6.37
CA THR A 19 -14.27 0.35 7.69
C THR A 19 -13.16 1.37 7.90
N ILE A 20 -12.98 1.80 9.15
CA ILE A 20 -11.89 2.69 9.54
C ILE A 20 -10.60 1.87 9.60
N ARG A 21 -9.51 2.42 9.06
CA ARG A 21 -8.16 1.88 9.08
C ARG A 21 -7.22 2.97 9.58
N LEU A 22 -6.19 2.57 10.33
CA LEU A 22 -5.11 3.48 10.71
C LEU A 22 -3.93 3.26 9.77
N LEU A 23 -3.49 4.33 9.12
CA LEU A 23 -2.38 4.31 8.18
C LEU A 23 -1.22 5.16 8.70
N PRO A 24 0.02 4.65 8.69
CA PRO A 24 1.17 5.40 9.17
C PRO A 24 1.63 6.44 8.13
N GLN A 25 2.08 7.60 8.61
CA GLN A 25 2.89 8.53 7.84
C GLN A 25 4.36 8.09 7.81
N ASP A 26 4.58 6.85 7.37
CA ASP A 26 5.91 6.26 7.23
C ASP A 26 6.39 6.45 5.78
N PRO A 27 7.51 7.17 5.54
CA PRO A 27 8.01 7.43 4.19
C PRO A 27 8.27 6.16 3.36
N GLU A 28 8.71 5.06 3.97
CA GLU A 28 8.97 3.82 3.24
C GLU A 28 7.67 3.12 2.85
N TRP A 29 6.67 3.13 3.74
CA TRP A 29 5.35 2.61 3.38
C TRP A 29 4.69 3.47 2.31
N LEU A 30 4.78 4.80 2.40
CA LEU A 30 4.27 5.70 1.37
C LEU A 30 4.99 5.50 0.03
N TRP A 31 6.31 5.31 0.05
CA TRP A 31 7.06 4.92 -1.14
C TRP A 31 6.51 3.64 -1.77
N ASP A 32 6.34 2.58 -0.98
CA ASP A 32 5.79 1.32 -1.49
C ASP A 32 4.34 1.49 -2.01
N PHE A 33 3.55 2.32 -1.35
CA PHE A 33 2.19 2.68 -1.78
C PHE A 33 2.24 3.29 -3.19
N PHE A 34 3.00 4.38 -3.39
CA PHE A 34 3.08 5.01 -4.71
C PHE A 34 3.75 4.13 -5.77
N MET A 35 4.77 3.35 -5.42
CA MET A 35 5.43 2.44 -6.37
C MET A 35 4.52 1.28 -6.80
N THR A 36 3.59 0.84 -5.94
CA THR A 36 2.53 -0.11 -6.33
C THR A 36 1.70 0.44 -7.49
N HIS A 37 1.42 1.75 -7.49
CA HIS A 37 0.75 2.39 -8.62
C HIS A 37 1.66 2.51 -9.85
N ASP A 38 2.79 3.20 -9.68
CA ASP A 38 3.60 3.69 -10.78
C ASP A 38 4.32 2.56 -11.54
N LEU A 39 4.80 1.55 -10.81
CA LEU A 39 5.59 0.46 -11.39
C LEU A 39 4.75 -0.75 -11.77
N LEU A 40 3.57 -0.91 -11.15
CA LEU A 40 2.74 -2.10 -11.31
C LEU A 40 1.37 -1.79 -11.89
N LEU A 41 0.47 -1.13 -11.15
CA LEU A 41 -0.94 -1.07 -11.53
C LEU A 41 -1.19 -0.23 -12.79
N ALA A 42 -0.57 0.94 -12.91
CA ALA A 42 -0.76 1.82 -14.05
C ALA A 42 -0.18 1.21 -15.36
N PRO A 43 1.07 0.70 -15.39
CA PRO A 43 1.58 0.08 -16.61
C PRO A 43 0.89 -1.26 -16.94
N PHE A 44 0.50 -2.05 -15.94
CA PHE A 44 -0.29 -3.27 -16.15
C PHE A 44 -1.65 -2.97 -16.80
N HIS A 45 -2.34 -1.92 -16.34
CA HIS A 45 -3.59 -1.46 -16.97
C HIS A 45 -3.36 -0.93 -18.40
N ALA A 46 -2.29 -0.16 -18.64
CA ALA A 46 -1.96 0.33 -19.97
C ALA A 46 -1.72 -0.81 -20.97
N ALA A 47 -0.96 -1.84 -20.57
CA ALA A 47 -0.71 -3.03 -21.37
C ALA A 47 -2.01 -3.81 -21.66
N TRP A 48 -2.89 -3.95 -20.66
CA TRP A 48 -4.22 -4.54 -20.82
C TRP A 48 -5.08 -3.75 -21.83
N ALA A 49 -5.13 -2.42 -21.70
CA ALA A 49 -5.94 -1.55 -22.55
C ALA A 49 -5.47 -1.57 -24.01
N ALA A 50 -4.15 -1.50 -24.24
CA ALA A 50 -3.56 -1.61 -25.57
C ALA A 50 -3.95 -2.94 -26.26
N ARG A 51 -3.85 -4.07 -25.54
CA ARG A 51 -4.28 -5.39 -26.06
C ARG A 51 -5.78 -5.47 -26.34
N ARG A 52 -6.62 -4.88 -25.48
CA ARG A 52 -8.09 -4.94 -25.59
C ARG A 52 -8.63 -4.10 -26.75
N HIS A 53 -7.97 -2.97 -27.02
CA HIS A 53 -8.49 -1.94 -27.92
C HIS A 53 -7.64 -1.70 -29.18
N GLY A 54 -6.55 -2.45 -29.38
CA GLY A 54 -5.68 -2.32 -30.57
C GLY A 54 -4.99 -0.96 -30.65
N VAL A 55 -4.82 -0.26 -29.52
CA VAL A 55 -4.16 1.05 -29.50
C VAL A 55 -2.66 0.82 -29.64
N GLY A 56 -2.11 1.17 -30.81
CA GLY A 56 -0.69 0.99 -31.16
C GLY A 56 -0.39 -0.40 -31.74
N GLU A 57 -1.03 -0.79 -32.85
CA GLU A 57 -0.75 -2.06 -33.54
C GLU A 57 0.74 -2.25 -33.88
N ASP A 58 1.50 -1.16 -34.01
CA ASP A 58 2.95 -1.14 -34.26
C ASP A 58 3.81 -1.18 -32.98
N ILE A 59 3.21 -1.08 -31.79
CA ILE A 59 3.90 -1.05 -30.50
C ILE A 59 3.31 -2.15 -29.61
N ALA A 60 4.04 -3.26 -29.45
CA ALA A 60 3.63 -4.32 -28.52
C ALA A 60 3.42 -3.73 -27.11
N PRO A 61 2.35 -4.13 -26.38
CA PRO A 61 2.12 -3.66 -25.02
C PRO A 61 3.32 -4.00 -24.15
N ALA A 62 4.00 -2.97 -23.64
CA ALA A 62 5.08 -3.13 -22.68
C ALA A 62 4.46 -3.42 -21.30
N TRP A 63 4.24 -4.70 -21.01
CA TRP A 63 3.96 -5.12 -19.64
C TRP A 63 5.09 -4.67 -18.71
N PRO A 64 4.81 -4.42 -17.42
CA PRO A 64 5.87 -4.34 -16.44
C PRO A 64 6.79 -5.56 -16.58
N PRO A 65 8.12 -5.39 -16.63
CA PRO A 65 9.05 -6.50 -16.84
C PRO A 65 8.78 -7.66 -15.89
N GLY A 66 8.67 -8.87 -16.43
CA GLY A 66 8.44 -10.09 -15.66
C GLY A 66 6.97 -10.37 -15.32
N LEU A 67 6.02 -9.51 -15.74
CA LEU A 67 4.58 -9.70 -15.54
C LEU A 67 3.82 -10.05 -16.82
N GLU A 68 4.53 -10.29 -17.93
CA GLU A 68 3.96 -10.56 -19.26
C GLU A 68 2.99 -11.75 -19.24
N ASN A 69 3.28 -12.73 -18.38
CA ASN A 69 2.52 -13.96 -18.23
C ASN A 69 1.56 -13.96 -17.03
N LEU A 70 1.46 -12.84 -16.29
CA LEU A 70 0.56 -12.75 -15.14
C LEU A 70 -0.89 -12.65 -15.64
N THR A 71 -1.65 -13.73 -15.46
CA THR A 71 -3.05 -13.82 -15.87
C THR A 71 -4.00 -13.72 -14.67
N GLY A 72 -5.27 -13.36 -14.94
CA GLY A 72 -6.34 -13.43 -13.94
C GLY A 72 -6.50 -12.23 -13.02
N LEU A 73 -5.76 -11.13 -13.26
CA LEU A 73 -6.02 -9.84 -12.63
C LEU A 73 -6.94 -8.99 -13.50
N ASP A 74 -8.01 -8.49 -12.89
CA ASP A 74 -8.87 -7.47 -13.49
C ASP A 74 -8.15 -6.11 -13.39
N ALA A 75 -7.43 -5.73 -14.45
CA ALA A 75 -6.61 -4.53 -14.44
C ALA A 75 -7.42 -3.25 -14.19
N PRO A 76 -8.58 -3.02 -14.85
CA PRO A 76 -9.46 -1.90 -14.52
C PRO A 76 -9.89 -1.89 -13.06
N ALA A 77 -10.44 -2.99 -12.55
CA ALA A 77 -10.96 -3.02 -11.18
C ALA A 77 -9.86 -2.80 -10.13
N CYS A 78 -8.65 -3.31 -10.37
CA CYS A 78 -7.51 -3.12 -9.48
C CYS A 78 -7.04 -1.66 -9.46
N LEU A 79 -6.93 -1.01 -10.62
CA LEU A 79 -6.54 0.40 -10.72
C LEU A 79 -7.61 1.32 -10.11
N ASP A 80 -8.88 1.03 -10.35
CA ASP A 80 -10.01 1.77 -9.79
C ASP A 80 -10.08 1.64 -8.26
N ALA A 81 -9.93 0.42 -7.73
CA ALA A 81 -9.87 0.18 -6.28
C ALA A 81 -8.72 0.96 -5.66
N TRP A 82 -7.56 0.97 -6.32
CA TRP A 82 -6.42 1.73 -5.87
C TRP A 82 -6.67 3.24 -5.86
N ALA A 83 -7.23 3.78 -6.95
CA ALA A 83 -7.56 5.20 -7.04
C ALA A 83 -8.53 5.62 -5.92
N ARG A 84 -9.55 4.80 -5.63
CA ARG A 84 -10.48 5.06 -4.51
C ARG A 84 -9.77 5.07 -3.16
N VAL A 85 -8.89 4.10 -2.89
CA VAL A 85 -8.06 4.09 -1.67
C VAL A 85 -7.19 5.34 -1.58
N HIS A 86 -6.48 5.69 -2.65
CA HIS A 86 -5.64 6.88 -2.71
C HIS A 86 -6.45 8.16 -2.45
N HIS A 87 -7.65 8.29 -3.03
CA HIS A 87 -8.53 9.43 -2.80
C HIS A 87 -9.09 9.52 -1.37
N ALA A 88 -9.25 8.39 -0.69
CA ALA A 88 -9.64 8.36 0.72
C ALA A 88 -8.55 8.87 1.66
N LEU A 89 -7.28 8.85 1.24
CA LEU A 89 -6.17 9.31 2.08
C LEU A 89 -6.26 10.82 2.38
N PRO A 90 -5.92 11.25 3.61
CA PRO A 90 -5.77 12.67 3.92
C PRO A 90 -4.65 13.27 3.06
N ARG A 91 -4.74 14.58 2.82
CA ARG A 91 -3.82 15.31 1.93
C ARG A 91 -2.34 15.05 2.26
N VAL A 92 -2.00 14.97 3.55
CA VAL A 92 -0.63 14.73 4.00
C VAL A 92 -0.07 13.39 3.51
N LEU A 93 -0.89 12.34 3.41
CA LEU A 93 -0.45 11.03 2.91
C LEU A 93 -0.48 10.95 1.37
N ARG A 94 -1.16 11.88 0.69
CA ARG A 94 -1.14 11.99 -0.78
C ARG A 94 0.04 12.82 -1.30
N ASP A 95 0.72 13.57 -0.43
CA ASP A 95 1.78 14.47 -0.83
C ASP A 95 3.08 13.71 -1.15
N ARG A 96 3.46 13.71 -2.42
CA ARG A 96 4.70 13.08 -2.90
C ARG A 96 5.95 13.78 -2.38
N ALA A 97 5.86 15.00 -1.85
CA ALA A 97 7.00 15.65 -1.20
C ALA A 97 7.56 14.84 -0.02
N LEU A 98 6.74 13.97 0.60
CA LEU A 98 7.19 13.05 1.64
C LEU A 98 8.12 11.93 1.10
N LEU A 99 8.05 11.61 -0.19
CA LEU A 99 8.86 10.56 -0.82
C LEU A 99 10.32 10.95 -1.01
N HIS A 100 10.59 12.25 -1.19
CA HIS A 100 11.95 12.77 -1.29
C HIS A 100 12.69 12.80 0.06
N GLN A 101 12.05 12.28 1.12
CA GLN A 101 12.58 12.15 2.46
C GLN A 101 12.58 10.68 2.92
N ASP A 102 12.66 9.73 1.99
CA ASP A 102 12.73 8.28 2.22
C ASP A 102 13.74 7.84 3.30
N ARG A 103 14.83 8.61 3.47
CA ARG A 103 15.85 8.40 4.52
C ARG A 103 15.63 9.21 5.80
N ALA A 104 14.63 10.07 5.86
CA ALA A 104 14.34 10.85 7.05
C ALA A 104 13.66 9.96 8.10
N ALA A 105 14.00 10.19 9.37
CA ALA A 105 13.34 9.52 10.48
C ALA A 105 11.81 9.71 10.38
N PRO A 106 10.98 8.64 10.45
CA PRO A 106 9.52 8.73 10.27
C PRO A 106 8.84 9.55 11.37
N THR A 107 9.53 9.79 12.48
CA THR A 107 9.08 10.63 13.60
C THR A 107 9.49 12.11 13.44
N ARG A 108 10.21 12.47 12.37
CA ARG A 108 10.68 13.84 12.11
C ARG A 108 9.49 14.78 11.97
N ARG A 109 9.48 15.84 12.79
CA ARG A 109 8.38 16.82 12.87
C ARG A 109 7.03 16.19 13.22
N SER A 110 7.03 15.02 13.85
CA SER A 110 5.79 14.38 14.28
C SER A 110 5.03 15.25 15.27
N THR A 111 3.73 15.38 14.98
CA THR A 111 2.72 15.98 15.84
C THR A 111 2.17 14.99 16.85
N LEU A 112 2.43 13.68 16.70
CA LEU A 112 1.99 12.62 17.61
C LEU A 112 3.10 12.26 18.60
N ARG A 113 2.75 12.18 19.90
CA ARG A 113 3.72 12.08 20.98
C ARG A 113 3.27 11.09 22.04
N ALA A 114 4.24 10.38 22.61
CA ALA A 114 4.02 9.53 23.77
C ALA A 114 3.87 10.37 25.06
N PRO A 115 3.41 9.77 26.18
CA PRO A 115 3.22 10.47 27.46
C PRO A 115 4.51 11.12 27.98
N ASP A 116 5.67 10.54 27.66
CA ASP A 116 7.00 11.07 27.99
C ASP A 116 7.49 12.19 27.04
N GLY A 117 6.68 12.58 26.05
CA GLY A 117 6.99 13.61 25.05
C GLY A 117 7.81 13.12 23.84
N ARG A 118 8.20 11.84 23.80
CA ARG A 118 8.91 11.24 22.66
C ARG A 118 8.04 11.29 21.39
N PRO A 119 8.60 11.70 20.23
CA PRO A 119 7.85 11.68 18.97
C PRO A 119 7.53 10.24 18.54
N LEU A 120 6.31 10.05 18.07
CA LEU A 120 5.81 8.80 17.50
C LEU A 120 5.61 8.96 15.99
N VAL A 121 5.43 7.87 15.25
CA VAL A 121 5.08 7.95 13.82
C VAL A 121 3.62 8.39 13.73
N PRO A 122 3.28 9.49 13.03
CA PRO A 122 1.89 9.91 12.91
C PRO A 122 1.02 8.83 12.28
N LEU A 123 -0.18 8.61 12.83
CA LEU A 123 -1.18 7.71 12.29
C LEU A 123 -2.39 8.51 11.82
N HIS A 124 -3.05 8.04 10.77
CA HIS A 124 -4.21 8.70 10.17
C HIS A 124 -5.36 7.71 10.03
N ALA A 125 -6.52 8.07 10.57
CA ALA A 125 -7.74 7.32 10.35
C ALA A 125 -8.27 7.56 8.93
N VAL A 126 -8.48 6.48 8.18
CA VAL A 126 -8.96 6.47 6.80
C VAL A 126 -10.11 5.49 6.67
N THR A 127 -11.19 5.93 6.04
CA THR A 127 -12.34 5.06 5.74
C THR A 127 -12.13 4.42 4.37
N VAL A 128 -12.14 3.09 4.31
CA VAL A 128 -11.88 2.34 3.07
C VAL A 128 -12.97 1.30 2.84
N SER A 129 -13.33 1.06 1.58
CA SER A 129 -14.24 -0.02 1.19
C SER A 129 -13.57 -1.39 1.31
N GLU A 130 -14.27 -2.36 1.92
CA GLU A 130 -13.79 -3.74 1.98
C GLU A 130 -13.65 -4.38 0.60
N ASP A 131 -14.50 -4.00 -0.36
CA ASP A 131 -14.43 -4.50 -1.75
C ASP A 131 -13.16 -4.02 -2.45
N ASP A 132 -12.75 -2.78 -2.20
CA ASP A 132 -11.49 -2.24 -2.73
C ASP A 132 -10.29 -2.97 -2.10
N LEU A 133 -10.33 -3.22 -0.80
CA LEU A 133 -9.30 -4.03 -0.12
C LEU A 133 -9.29 -5.49 -0.63
N LEU A 134 -10.43 -6.06 -1.00
CA LEU A 134 -10.49 -7.39 -1.59
C LEU A 134 -9.82 -7.41 -2.97
N SER A 135 -10.05 -6.39 -3.80
CA SER A 135 -9.37 -6.24 -5.09
C SER A 135 -7.84 -6.12 -4.92
N LEU A 136 -7.37 -5.29 -3.99
CA LEU A 136 -5.93 -5.18 -3.69
C LEU A 136 -5.34 -6.48 -3.11
N ARG A 137 -6.11 -7.23 -2.31
CA ARG A 137 -5.71 -8.57 -1.83
C ARG A 137 -5.58 -9.58 -2.98
N ARG A 138 -6.38 -9.47 -4.05
CA ARG A 138 -6.24 -10.30 -5.26
C ARG A 138 -4.94 -9.98 -6.00
N VAL A 139 -4.58 -8.71 -6.15
CA VAL A 139 -3.27 -8.28 -6.69
C VAL A 139 -2.14 -8.94 -5.91
N ARG A 140 -2.15 -8.79 -4.58
CA ARG A 140 -1.15 -9.42 -3.69
C ARG A 140 -1.06 -10.93 -3.90
N ARG A 141 -2.20 -11.63 -4.00
CA ARG A 141 -2.24 -13.08 -4.22
C ARG A 141 -1.65 -13.46 -5.57
N ALA A 142 -1.98 -12.75 -6.64
CA ALA A 142 -1.47 -13.02 -7.98
C ALA A 142 0.04 -12.81 -8.04
N ILE A 143 0.56 -11.71 -7.49
CA ILE A 143 2.00 -11.44 -7.44
C ILE A 143 2.74 -12.51 -6.64
N ARG A 144 2.20 -12.94 -5.49
CA ARG A 144 2.77 -14.06 -4.71
C ARG A 144 2.81 -15.38 -5.49
N ALA A 145 1.72 -15.70 -6.20
CA ALA A 145 1.66 -16.91 -7.01
C ALA A 145 2.65 -16.84 -8.18
N GLY A 146 2.71 -15.71 -8.88
CA GLY A 146 3.67 -15.45 -9.95
C GLY A 146 5.12 -15.55 -9.47
N ALA A 147 5.45 -14.94 -8.33
CA ALA A 147 6.81 -14.97 -7.78
C ALA A 147 7.24 -16.38 -7.32
N ARG A 148 6.29 -17.26 -6.98
CA ARG A 148 6.57 -18.67 -6.68
C ARG A 148 6.81 -19.48 -7.95
N ALA A 149 6.08 -19.19 -9.02
CA ALA A 149 6.22 -19.87 -10.30
C ALA A 149 7.47 -19.41 -11.06
N MET A 150 7.83 -18.13 -10.93
CA MET A 150 8.97 -17.49 -11.58
C MET A 150 9.77 -16.71 -10.52
N PRO A 151 10.77 -17.35 -9.88
CA PRO A 151 11.61 -16.65 -8.92
C PRO A 151 12.50 -15.60 -9.63
N SER A 152 12.74 -14.45 -8.98
CA SER A 152 13.61 -13.39 -9.52
C SER A 152 15.10 -13.76 -9.50
N LEU A 153 15.49 -14.83 -8.80
CA LEU A 153 16.86 -15.30 -8.74
C LEU A 153 16.96 -16.70 -9.33
N VAL A 154 17.81 -16.84 -10.35
CA VAL A 154 18.15 -18.12 -10.97
C VAL A 154 19.54 -18.52 -10.53
N VAL A 155 19.67 -19.73 -9.99
CA VAL A 155 20.95 -20.29 -9.55
C VAL A 155 21.40 -21.33 -10.57
N THR A 156 22.54 -21.10 -11.21
CA THR A 156 23.16 -22.04 -12.13
C THR A 156 24.37 -22.66 -11.47
N ARG A 157 24.42 -23.99 -11.34
CA ARG A 157 25.61 -24.67 -10.82
C ARG A 157 26.61 -24.90 -11.95
N ARG A 158 27.86 -24.52 -11.71
CA ARG A 158 28.99 -24.80 -12.59
C ARG A 158 29.50 -26.25 -12.39
N PRO A 159 30.22 -26.80 -13.38
CA PRO A 159 30.81 -28.14 -13.28
C PRO A 159 31.78 -28.32 -12.12
N ASP A 160 32.40 -27.24 -11.63
CA ASP A 160 33.31 -27.22 -10.48
C ASP A 160 32.59 -27.17 -9.11
N GLY A 161 31.25 -27.19 -9.11
CA GLY A 161 30.42 -27.12 -7.91
C GLY A 161 30.13 -25.71 -7.40
N SER A 162 30.70 -24.67 -8.01
CA SER A 162 30.35 -23.27 -7.71
C SER A 162 28.97 -22.91 -8.27
N ALA A 163 28.37 -21.82 -7.78
CA ALA A 163 27.04 -21.37 -8.18
C ALA A 163 27.07 -19.92 -8.66
N ASP A 164 26.51 -19.69 -9.84
CA ASP A 164 26.21 -18.36 -10.36
C ASP A 164 24.77 -17.99 -10.01
N VAL A 165 24.57 -16.77 -9.50
CA VAL A 165 23.25 -16.23 -9.18
C VAL A 165 22.96 -15.07 -10.12
N HIS A 166 21.88 -15.18 -10.89
CA HIS A 166 21.44 -14.14 -11.82
C HIS A 166 20.06 -13.62 -11.45
N GLY A 167 19.90 -12.30 -11.51
CA GLY A 167 18.60 -11.65 -11.42
C GLY A 167 17.86 -11.71 -12.76
N ILE A 168 16.60 -12.10 -12.73
CA ILE A 168 15.68 -12.00 -13.87
C ILE A 168 14.46 -11.19 -13.46
N ALA A 169 13.95 -10.37 -14.38
CA ALA A 169 12.71 -9.64 -14.14
C ALA A 169 11.58 -10.63 -13.85
N SER A 170 10.89 -10.47 -12.73
CA SER A 170 9.82 -11.40 -12.35
C SER A 170 8.80 -10.74 -11.42
N PRO A 171 7.65 -11.38 -11.15
CA PRO A 171 6.71 -10.89 -10.15
C PRO A 171 7.34 -10.76 -8.75
N GLY A 172 8.46 -11.44 -8.51
CA GLY A 172 9.27 -11.30 -7.29
C GLY A 172 9.75 -9.87 -7.04
N ASP A 173 10.03 -9.10 -8.08
CA ASP A 173 10.56 -7.73 -7.97
C ASP A 173 9.52 -6.75 -7.39
N TYR A 174 8.24 -7.02 -7.63
CA TYR A 174 7.11 -6.23 -7.12
C TYR A 174 6.59 -6.74 -5.77
N ARG A 175 6.97 -7.96 -5.37
CA ARG A 175 6.36 -8.66 -4.23
C ARG A 175 6.53 -7.89 -2.94
N GLY A 176 7.71 -7.37 -2.63
CA GLY A 176 7.97 -6.65 -1.38
C GLY A 176 7.07 -5.42 -1.24
N THR A 177 7.05 -4.60 -2.28
CA THR A 177 6.25 -3.37 -2.37
C THR A 177 4.75 -3.62 -2.26
N VAL A 178 4.23 -4.60 -3.00
CA VAL A 178 2.80 -4.97 -2.95
C VAL A 178 2.44 -5.61 -1.60
N ASP A 179 3.28 -6.52 -1.09
CA ASP A 179 3.00 -7.21 0.17
C ASP A 179 2.90 -6.23 1.32
N ARG A 180 3.85 -5.28 1.44
CA ARG A 180 3.85 -4.30 2.53
C ARG A 180 2.65 -3.36 2.42
N THR A 181 2.42 -2.78 1.25
CA THR A 181 1.31 -1.85 1.00
C THR A 181 -0.03 -2.48 1.36
N VAL A 182 -0.31 -3.66 0.80
CA VAL A 182 -1.59 -4.34 0.99
C VAL A 182 -1.74 -4.87 2.41
N ALA A 183 -0.65 -5.30 3.07
CA ALA A 183 -0.72 -5.78 4.44
C ALA A 183 -1.10 -4.67 5.44
N VAL A 184 -0.54 -3.47 5.29
CA VAL A 184 -0.91 -2.30 6.11
C VAL A 184 -2.35 -1.88 5.85
N LEU A 185 -2.78 -1.78 4.59
CA LEU A 185 -4.17 -1.44 4.23
C LEU A 185 -5.19 -2.47 4.73
N SER A 186 -4.79 -3.74 4.78
CA SER A 186 -5.65 -4.86 5.19
C SER A 186 -5.54 -5.20 6.68
N LEU A 187 -4.89 -4.36 7.49
CA LEU A 187 -4.77 -4.60 8.92
C LEU A 187 -6.17 -4.53 9.57
N THR A 188 -6.63 -5.64 10.15
CA THR A 188 -7.99 -5.75 10.70
C THR A 188 -8.21 -4.76 11.85
N PRO A 189 -9.27 -3.94 11.86
CA PRO A 189 -9.58 -3.08 12.99
C PRO A 189 -9.88 -3.90 14.24
N ASP A 190 -9.58 -3.32 15.38
CA ASP A 190 -9.80 -3.87 16.71
C ASP A 190 -9.99 -2.73 17.72
N GLY A 191 -10.13 -3.06 19.01
CA GLY A 191 -10.31 -2.04 20.05
C GLY A 191 -9.17 -1.02 20.12
N ASP A 192 -7.93 -1.40 19.80
CA ASP A 192 -6.81 -0.44 19.72
C ASP A 192 -7.01 0.55 18.57
N THR A 193 -7.58 0.09 17.46
CA THR A 193 -7.92 0.94 16.32
C THR A 193 -8.96 1.98 16.70
N ASP A 194 -9.99 1.60 17.46
CA ASP A 194 -11.05 2.51 17.91
C ASP A 194 -10.51 3.57 18.89
N VAL A 195 -9.73 3.14 19.89
CA VAL A 195 -9.07 4.02 20.87
C VAL A 195 -8.19 5.06 20.18
N LEU A 196 -7.39 4.62 19.21
CA LEU A 196 -6.49 5.51 18.47
C LEU A 196 -7.25 6.41 17.49
N ALA A 197 -8.27 5.90 16.79
CA ALA A 197 -9.08 6.70 15.87
C ALA A 197 -9.79 7.84 16.60
N GLU A 198 -10.30 7.59 17.81
CA GLU A 198 -10.89 8.62 18.66
C GLU A 198 -9.84 9.65 19.12
N ALA A 199 -8.67 9.19 19.55
CA ALA A 199 -7.57 10.07 19.98
C ALA A 199 -7.04 10.97 18.85
N LEU A 200 -7.05 10.47 17.61
CA LEU A 200 -6.53 11.12 16.41
C LEU A 200 -7.59 11.92 15.64
N ALA A 201 -8.86 11.91 16.10
CA ALA A 201 -9.93 12.67 15.48
C ALA A 201 -9.54 14.17 15.42
N PRO A 202 -9.88 14.88 14.32
CA PRO A 202 -9.48 16.28 14.16
C PRO A 202 -9.98 17.14 15.33
N ARG A 203 -9.06 17.64 16.17
CA ARG A 203 -9.38 18.60 17.23
C ARG A 203 -9.07 20.01 16.71
N THR A 204 -10.05 20.89 16.79
CA THR A 204 -10.02 22.25 16.24
C THR A 204 -8.96 23.18 16.84
N ALA A 205 -8.25 22.77 17.90
CA ALA A 205 -7.43 23.66 18.72
C ALA A 205 -5.96 23.28 18.90
N THR A 206 -5.55 22.04 18.62
CA THR A 206 -4.18 21.59 18.96
C THR A 206 -3.44 21.03 17.75
N PRO A 207 -2.33 21.66 17.32
CA PRO A 207 -1.50 21.15 16.22
C PRO A 207 -0.69 19.90 16.61
N ARG A 208 -0.77 19.47 17.87
CA ARG A 208 -0.03 18.37 18.47
C ARG A 208 -0.99 17.48 19.26
N THR A 209 -0.77 16.17 19.20
CA THR A 209 -1.53 15.15 19.90
C THR A 209 -0.59 14.41 20.84
N ASP A 210 -0.72 14.65 22.14
CA ASP A 210 -0.03 13.89 23.18
C ASP A 210 -0.96 12.76 23.65
N LEU A 211 -0.50 11.50 23.55
CA LEU A 211 -1.27 10.33 23.94
C LEU A 211 -1.29 10.16 25.46
N SER A 212 -2.40 9.68 26.01
CA SER A 212 -2.44 9.13 27.38
C SER A 212 -1.68 7.81 27.47
N ASP A 213 -1.39 7.32 28.68
CA ASP A 213 -0.73 6.01 28.89
C ASP A 213 -1.50 4.86 28.22
N GLU A 214 -2.83 4.89 28.30
CA GLU A 214 -3.69 3.89 27.67
C GLU A 214 -3.62 3.96 26.13
N GLN A 215 -3.74 5.16 25.57
CA GLN A 215 -3.64 5.37 24.12
C GLN A 215 -2.25 5.02 23.59
N TYR A 216 -1.21 5.28 24.37
CA TYR A 216 0.15 4.90 24.02
C TYR A 216 0.37 3.39 24.09
N ALA A 217 -0.24 2.70 25.05
CA ALA A 217 -0.24 1.24 25.08
C ALA A 217 -0.95 0.65 23.84
N ALA A 218 -2.09 1.23 23.44
CA ALA A 218 -2.77 0.87 22.19
C ALA A 218 -1.90 1.15 20.96
N TYR A 219 -1.22 2.31 20.90
CA TYR A 219 -0.27 2.64 19.84
C TYR A 219 0.84 1.60 19.72
N ARG A 220 1.43 1.16 20.84
CA ARG A 220 2.49 0.15 20.84
C ARG A 220 2.02 -1.19 20.30
N ARG A 221 0.84 -1.65 20.73
CA ARG A 221 0.23 -2.90 20.23
C ARG A 221 -0.11 -2.80 18.74
N PHE A 222 -0.66 -1.66 18.31
CA PHE A 222 -0.93 -1.37 16.91
C PHE A 222 0.37 -1.40 16.08
N ALA A 223 1.43 -0.72 16.54
CA ALA A 223 2.72 -0.68 15.87
C ALA A 223 3.36 -2.09 15.75
N ASP A 224 3.25 -2.92 16.79
CA ASP A 224 3.72 -4.30 16.76
C ASP A 224 2.98 -5.14 15.71
N ARG A 225 1.65 -4.97 15.61
CA ARG A 225 0.83 -5.61 14.58
C ARG A 225 1.16 -5.09 13.18
N LEU A 226 1.34 -3.79 13.03
CA LEU A 226 1.74 -3.15 11.78
C LEU A 226 3.08 -3.70 11.30
N ALA A 227 4.07 -3.80 12.19
CA ALA A 227 5.37 -4.41 11.90
C ALA A 227 5.24 -5.87 11.47
N ALA A 228 4.43 -6.66 12.16
CA ALA A 228 4.17 -8.05 11.78
C ALA A 228 3.52 -8.17 10.39
N ALA A 229 2.57 -7.29 10.07
CA ALA A 229 1.89 -7.25 8.78
C ALA A 229 2.85 -6.85 7.64
N ALA A 230 3.61 -5.76 7.85
CA ALA A 230 4.56 -5.22 6.88
C ALA A 230 5.70 -6.18 6.52
N THR A 231 6.07 -7.08 7.44
CA THR A 231 7.19 -8.02 7.23
C THR A 231 6.76 -9.47 7.03
N THR A 232 5.48 -9.71 6.71
CA THR A 232 4.97 -11.08 6.52
C THR A 232 5.64 -11.75 5.32
N GLY A 233 6.63 -12.61 5.60
CA GLY A 233 7.41 -13.34 4.59
C GLY A 233 8.80 -12.74 4.30
N GLY A 234 9.24 -11.75 5.06
CA GLY A 234 10.62 -11.22 5.06
C GLY A 234 11.51 -11.91 6.09
N SER A 235 12.79 -11.56 6.11
CA SER A 235 13.73 -12.08 7.12
C SER A 235 13.40 -11.51 8.50
N GLY A 236 13.79 -12.21 9.58
CA GLY A 236 13.62 -11.69 10.95
C GLY A 236 14.30 -10.33 11.18
N GLY A 237 15.35 -10.03 10.41
CA GLY A 237 16.05 -8.74 10.42
C GLY A 237 15.18 -7.60 9.89
N ASP A 238 14.42 -7.83 8.82
CA ASP A 238 13.52 -6.81 8.24
C ASP A 238 12.41 -6.42 9.23
N ARG A 239 11.91 -7.40 9.98
CA ARG A 239 10.93 -7.15 11.06
C ARG A 239 11.50 -6.30 12.18
N ALA A 240 12.72 -6.58 12.61
CA ALA A 240 13.39 -5.79 13.65
C ALA A 240 13.68 -4.36 13.17
N LEU A 241 14.13 -4.19 11.92
CA LEU A 241 14.37 -2.89 11.29
C LEU A 241 13.08 -2.08 11.09
N PHE A 242 11.98 -2.73 10.72
CA PHE A 242 10.71 -2.04 10.59
C PHE A 242 10.17 -1.64 11.96
N ARG A 243 10.25 -2.54 12.95
CA ARG A 243 9.82 -2.27 14.32
C ARG A 243 10.62 -1.16 15.00
N SER A 244 11.93 -1.06 14.76
CA SER A 244 12.79 -0.05 15.40
C SER A 244 12.43 1.40 15.04
N ARG A 245 11.54 1.60 14.05
CA ARG A 245 11.02 2.90 13.63
C ARG A 245 9.83 3.38 14.47
N TYR A 246 9.13 2.47 15.14
CA TYR A 246 7.94 2.73 15.94
C TYR A 246 8.25 2.64 17.44
#